data_AF-A0A967LNP9-F1
#
_entry.id   AF-A0A967LNP9-F1
#
_cell.length_a   1.000
_cell.length_b   1.000
_cell.length_c   1.000
_cell.angle_alpha   90.00
_cell.angle_beta   90.00
_cell.angle_gamma   90.00
#
_symmetry.space_group_name_H-M   'P 1'
#
loop_
_entity.id
_entity.type
_entity.pdbx_description
1 polymer ?
#
loop_
_entity_poly.entity_id
_entity_poly.type
_entity_poly.pdbx_seq_one_letter_code
_entity_poly.pdbx_strand_id
1 'polypeptide(L)' 'MIFLMLTLGLTLPGDTVVYRGGQGELEVRPPRLEAPDIRVDGRLEESAWSGAAVLTGFTQYQPVEGIPASEETEVRVV' A
#
# COMPACT_ATOMS: atom_id res chain seq x y z
N MET A 1 23.31 21.27 30.99
CA MET A 1 23.12 19.81 31.03
C MET A 1 22.00 19.47 30.08
N ILE A 2 22.28 18.61 29.10
CA ILE A 2 21.43 18.25 27.95
C ILE A 2 20.14 17.57 28.41
N PHE A 3 18.99 18.06 27.97
CA PHE A 3 17.70 17.41 28.12
C PHE A 3 17.54 16.43 26.93
N LEU A 4 17.71 15.14 27.19
CA LEU A 4 17.48 14.10 26.20
C LEU A 4 15.96 13.94 26.02
N MET A 5 15.36 14.62 25.03
CA MET A 5 14.01 14.29 24.59
C MET A 5 14.07 12.96 23.84
N LEU A 6 13.61 11.90 24.49
CA LEU A 6 13.23 10.67 23.83
C LEU A 6 11.99 10.98 22.98
N THR A 7 12.17 11.35 21.71
CA THR A 7 11.07 11.42 20.74
C THR A 7 10.64 9.99 20.44
N LEU A 8 9.66 9.51 21.20
CA LEU A 8 8.88 8.34 20.81
C LEU A 8 8.16 8.71 19.52
N GLY A 9 8.71 8.28 18.38
CA GLY A 9 8.08 8.44 17.08
C GLY A 9 6.81 7.62 17.06
N LEU A 10 5.68 8.25 17.41
CA LEU A 10 4.37 7.70 17.12
C LEU A 10 4.25 7.74 15.59
N THR A 11 4.55 6.62 14.91
CA THR A 11 4.15 6.44 13.52
C THR A 11 2.62 6.43 13.54
N LEU A 12 2.00 7.58 13.23
CA LEU A 12 0.61 7.57 12.81
C LEU A 12 0.59 6.68 11.56
N PRO A 13 -0.19 5.58 11.53
CA PRO A 13 -0.37 4.85 10.29
C PRO A 13 -0.79 5.88 9.25
N GLY A 14 0.03 6.05 8.21
CA GLY A 14 -0.34 6.92 7.11
C GLY A 14 -1.70 6.45 6.61
N ASP A 15 -2.63 7.38 6.36
CA ASP A 15 -3.94 7.03 5.82
C ASP A 15 -3.73 6.17 4.58
N THR A 16 -4.10 4.89 4.68
CA THR A 16 -4.05 3.97 3.55
C THR A 16 -5.04 4.47 2.51
N VAL A 17 -4.54 5.02 1.41
CA VAL A 17 -5.37 5.40 0.28
C VAL A 17 -5.69 4.15 -0.53
N VAL A 18 -6.98 3.82 -0.64
CA VAL A 18 -7.48 2.70 -1.44
C VAL A 18 -7.98 3.22 -2.78
N TYR A 19 -7.41 2.69 -3.85
CA TYR A 19 -7.77 2.92 -5.25
C TYR A 19 -8.56 1.73 -5.79
N ARG A 20 -9.49 1.98 -6.71
CA ARG A 20 -10.35 0.98 -7.36
C ARG A 20 -10.12 0.94 -8.87
N GLY A 21 -9.39 -0.08 -9.32
CA GLY A 21 -9.03 -0.25 -10.73
C GLY A 21 -10.24 -0.32 -11.66
N GLY A 22 -11.28 -1.06 -11.27
CA GLY A 22 -12.53 -1.17 -12.03
C GLY A 22 -13.34 0.12 -12.12
N GLN A 23 -13.01 1.15 -11.34
CA GLN A 23 -13.59 2.50 -11.45
C GLN A 23 -12.70 3.47 -12.23
N GLY A 24 -11.59 2.99 -12.80
CA GLY A 24 -10.63 3.81 -13.54
C GLY A 24 -9.64 4.57 -12.65
N GLU A 25 -9.58 4.29 -11.35
CA GLU A 25 -8.61 4.87 -10.41
C GLU A 25 -7.23 4.20 -10.58
N LEU A 26 -6.63 4.39 -11.76
CA LEU A 26 -5.41 3.69 -12.18
C LEU A 26 -4.12 4.48 -11.86
N GLU A 27 -4.25 5.74 -11.44
CA GLU A 27 -3.11 6.57 -11.01
C GLU A 27 -2.91 6.44 -9.49
N VAL A 28 -2.06 5.51 -9.09
CA VAL A 28 -1.73 5.24 -7.68
C VAL A 28 -0.57 6.12 -7.23
N ARG A 29 -0.75 6.88 -6.13
CA ARG A 29 0.30 7.70 -5.53
C ARG A 29 0.83 7.02 -4.26
N PRO A 30 2.04 6.43 -4.29
CA PRO A 30 2.61 5.82 -3.10
C PRO A 30 3.02 6.85 -2.05
N PRO A 31 3.02 6.48 -0.75
CA PRO A 31 3.57 7.33 0.29
C PRO A 31 5.07 7.55 0.08
N ARG A 32 5.59 8.69 0.53
CA ARG A 32 7.03 8.92 0.59
C ARG A 32 7.60 8.25 1.84
N LEU A 33 8.57 7.36 1.66
CA LEU A 33 9.30 6.70 2.73
C LEU A 33 10.75 7.20 2.79
N GLU A 34 11.27 7.39 4.00
CA GLU A 34 12.68 7.76 4.22
C GLU A 34 13.46 6.50 4.63
N ALA A 35 14.30 6.00 3.73
CA ALA A 35 15.17 4.83 3.91
C ALA A 35 14.49 3.61 4.58
N PRO A 36 13.41 3.05 3.99
CA PRO A 36 12.73 1.90 4.56
C PRO A 36 13.61 0.64 4.46
N ASP A 37 13.70 -0.15 5.53
CA ASP A 37 14.30 -1.50 5.50
C ASP A 37 13.22 -2.50 5.07
N ILE A 38 13.13 -2.78 3.77
CA ILE A 38 12.17 -3.73 3.19
C ILE A 38 12.92 -4.97 2.70
N ARG A 39 12.47 -6.15 3.11
CA ARG A 39 13.00 -7.44 2.62
C ARG A 39 12.07 -8.01 1.56
N VAL A 40 12.65 -8.43 0.44
CA VAL A 40 11.90 -9.06 -0.66
C VAL A 40 11.96 -10.58 -0.50
N ASP A 41 11.27 -11.09 0.52
CA ASP A 41 11.23 -12.51 0.89
C ASP A 41 9.84 -13.15 0.71
N GLY A 42 8.86 -12.38 0.22
CA GLY A 42 7.47 -12.80 0.02
C GLY A 42 6.58 -12.58 1.25
N ARG A 43 7.09 -11.96 2.32
CA ARG A 43 6.32 -11.52 3.49
C ARG A 43 6.09 -10.01 3.42
N LEU A 44 4.96 -9.56 3.94
CA LEU A 44 4.57 -8.13 3.97
C LEU A 44 4.43 -7.69 5.43
N GLU A 45 5.51 -7.83 6.21
CA GLU A 45 5.48 -7.65 7.67
C GLU A 45 6.05 -6.31 8.12
N GLU A 46 6.86 -5.67 7.28
CA GLU A 46 7.46 -4.37 7.57
C GLU A 46 6.40 -3.27 7.64
N SER A 47 6.64 -2.29 8.53
CA SER A 47 5.71 -1.19 8.80
C SER A 47 5.37 -0.36 7.56
N ALA A 48 6.27 -0.30 6.57
CA ALA A 48 6.04 0.33 5.28
C ALA A 48 4.75 -0.21 4.60
N TRP A 49 4.50 -1.52 4.68
CA TRP A 49 3.35 -2.16 4.05
C TRP A 49 2.01 -1.81 4.72
N SER A 50 2.02 -1.40 5.99
CA SER A 50 0.82 -0.95 6.70
C SER A 50 0.31 0.40 6.20
N GLY A 51 1.21 1.26 5.71
CA GLY A 51 0.88 2.60 5.19
C GLY A 51 0.88 2.68 3.66
N ALA A 52 1.02 1.54 2.98
CA ALA A 52 1.10 1.46 1.53
C ALA A 52 -0.15 2.05 0.86
N ALA A 53 0.01 2.60 -0.34
CA ALA A 53 -1.13 2.83 -1.23
C ALA A 53 -1.65 1.48 -1.72
N VAL A 54 -2.97 1.28 -1.70
CA VAL A 54 -3.58 -0.02 -2.02
C VAL A 54 -4.45 0.12 -3.26
N LEU A 55 -4.21 -0.70 -4.27
CA LEU A 55 -5.07 -0.82 -5.44
C LEU A 55 -5.85 -2.14 -5.38
N THR A 56 -7.16 -2.05 -5.50
CA THR A 56 -8.12 -3.17 -5.44
C THR A 56 -9.13 -3.11 -6.57
N GLY A 57 -10.11 -4.01 -6.57
CA GLY A 57 -11.26 -3.94 -7.47
C GLY A 57 -10.88 -4.12 -8.94
N PHE A 58 -9.90 -4.98 -9.21
CA PHE A 58 -9.48 -5.31 -10.57
C PHE A 58 -10.63 -5.93 -11.36
N THR A 59 -10.61 -5.67 -12.67
CA THR A 59 -11.50 -6.31 -13.63
C THR A 59 -10.79 -7.45 -14.34
N GLN A 60 -11.53 -8.50 -14.67
CA GLN A 60 -11.04 -9.60 -15.47
C GLN A 60 -10.81 -9.14 -16.91
N TYR A 61 -9.68 -9.54 -17.49
CA TYR A 61 -9.41 -9.36 -18.92
C TYR A 61 -9.90 -10.55 -19.74
N GLN A 62 -9.67 -11.78 -19.25
CA GLN A 62 -10.09 -13.03 -19.88
C GLN A 62 -10.62 -14.02 -18.85
N PRO A 63 -11.58 -14.89 -19.20
CA PRO A 63 -12.16 -15.07 -20.54
C PRO A 63 -13.25 -14.06 -20.89
N VAL A 64 -13.85 -13.43 -19.88
CA VAL A 64 -14.86 -12.37 -20.05
C VAL A 64 -14.24 -11.06 -19.57
N GLU A 65 -14.18 -10.09 -20.46
CA GLU A 65 -13.56 -8.79 -20.19
C GLU A 65 -14.49 -7.88 -19.39
N GLY A 66 -13.92 -7.08 -18.49
CA GLY A 66 -14.58 -5.95 -17.83
C GLY A 66 -15.48 -6.32 -16.64
N ILE A 67 -15.69 -7.61 -16.37
CA ILE A 67 -16.36 -8.07 -15.15
C ILE A 67 -15.40 -8.01 -13.95
N PRO A 68 -15.89 -8.06 -12.69
CA PRO A 68 -15.00 -8.19 -11.53
C PRO A 68 -14.04 -9.38 -11.68
N ALA A 69 -12.79 -9.21 -11.26
CA ALA A 69 -11.82 -10.30 -11.27
C ALA A 69 -12.35 -11.50 -10.48
N SER A 70 -12.15 -12.70 -11.01
CA SER A 70 -12.55 -13.95 -10.34
C SER A 70 -11.77 -14.21 -9.05
N GLU A 71 -10.55 -13.69 -8.98
CA GLU A 71 -9.68 -13.74 -7.80
C GLU A 71 -9.59 -12.35 -7.17
N GLU A 72 -9.81 -12.28 -5.86
CA GLU A 72 -9.58 -11.04 -5.12
C GLU A 72 -8.08 -10.70 -5.19
N THR A 73 -7.79 -9.53 -5.73
CA THR A 73 -6.41 -9.07 -5.95
C THR A 73 -6.23 -7.72 -5.30
N GLU A 74 -5.18 -7.64 -4.49
CA GLU A 74 -4.72 -6.42 -3.83
C GLU A 74 -3.28 -6.16 -4.24
N VAL A 75 -3.00 -4.93 -4.68
CA VAL A 75 -1.64 -4.46 -4.96
C VAL A 75 -1.29 -3.36 -3.97
N ARG A 76 -0.19 -3.54 -3.25
CA ARG A 76 0.36 -2.52 -2.33
C ARG A 76 1.57 -1.86 -2.96
N VAL A 77 1.65 -0.54 -2.87
CA VAL A 77 2.79 0.25 -3.36
C VAL A 77 3.35 1.11 -2.23
N VAL A 78 4.65 0.97 -1.99
CA VAL A 78 5.45 1.65 -0.95
C VAL A 78 6.66 2.35 -1.55
#